data_AF-A0A927HXC3-F1
#
_entry.id   AF-A0A927HXC3-F1
#
_cell.length_a   1.000
_cell.length_b   1.000
_cell.length_c   1.000
_cell.angle_alpha   90.00
_cell.angle_beta   90.00
_cell.angle_gamma   90.00
#
_symmetry.space_group_name_H-M   'P 1'
#
loop_
_entity.id
_entity.type
_entity.pdbx_description
1 polymer ?
#
loop_
_entity_poly.entity_id
_entity_poly.type
_entity_poly.pdbx_seq_one_letter_code
_entity_poly.pdbx_strand_id
1 'polypeptide(L)'
;MSIALCGNAAEIVPELVKRGVRPDMVTDQTSAHDPLHGYLPKGWSWEEYQQKAESDPQGTILAAKRSMADHVQAMLAFHEMGVPTFDYGNNIRQMAQEVGVSNAFDFPGFVPAYIRPLFCRGIGPFRWVALSGDPQDIYKTDAKVKEIIKDDQHLHHWLDMARERISFRGTAGAYLLGRSGVAAKTRSGV
;
A
#
# COMPACT_ATOMS: atom_id res chain seq x y z
N MET A 1 10.78 10.24 10.32
CA MET A 1 9.56 10.93 10.79
C MET A 1 8.45 10.64 9.80
N SER A 2 7.24 10.32 10.26
CA SER A 2 6.04 10.19 9.41
C SER A 2 5.01 11.22 9.85
N ILE A 3 4.37 11.88 8.88
CA ILE A 3 3.37 12.94 9.12
C ILE A 3 2.07 12.50 8.44
N ALA A 4 0.98 12.51 9.20
CA ALA A 4 -0.37 12.38 8.63
C ALA A 4 -0.95 13.78 8.41
N LEU A 5 -1.43 14.04 7.20
CA LEU A 5 -2.16 15.26 6.85
C LEU A 5 -3.64 14.90 6.66
N CYS A 6 -4.51 15.48 7.48
CA CYS A 6 -5.94 15.29 7.36
C CYS A 6 -6.47 16.08 6.15
N GLY A 7 -7.08 15.39 5.19
CA GLY A 7 -7.74 16.00 4.03
C GLY A 7 -7.96 15.00 2.89
N ASN A 8 -8.40 15.51 1.73
CA ASN A 8 -8.69 14.68 0.56
C ASN A 8 -7.51 14.65 -0.42
N ALA A 9 -7.06 13.46 -0.81
CA ALA A 9 -5.95 13.30 -1.75
C ALA A 9 -6.25 13.91 -3.14
N ALA A 10 -7.50 13.86 -3.61
CA ALA A 10 -7.93 14.49 -4.86
C ALA A 10 -7.92 16.04 -4.81
N GLU A 11 -7.68 16.64 -3.65
CA GLU A 11 -7.50 18.09 -3.49
C GLU A 11 -6.04 18.42 -3.17
N ILE A 12 -5.43 17.68 -2.25
CA ILE A 12 -4.08 17.92 -1.76
C ILE A 12 -3.03 17.61 -2.83
N VAL A 13 -3.12 16.46 -3.51
CA VAL A 13 -2.08 16.03 -4.45
C VAL A 13 -2.02 16.98 -5.66
N PRO A 14 -3.14 17.39 -6.28
CA PRO A 14 -3.12 18.45 -7.29
C PRO A 14 -2.58 19.79 -6.76
N GLU A 15 -2.87 20.15 -5.51
CA GLU A 15 -2.37 21.39 -4.90
C GLU A 15 -0.84 21.36 -4.71
N LEU A 16 -0.27 20.21 -4.32
CA LEU A 16 1.18 20.04 -4.22
C LEU A 16 1.87 20.21 -5.57
N VAL A 17 1.28 19.69 -6.65
CA VAL A 17 1.76 19.91 -8.03
C VAL A 17 1.74 21.40 -8.36
N LYS A 18 0.63 22.10 -8.11
CA LYS A 18 0.49 23.55 -8.37
C LYS A 18 1.53 24.39 -7.63
N ARG A 19 1.88 23.99 -6.41
CA ARG A 19 2.90 24.66 -5.60
C ARG A 19 4.34 24.35 -6.02
N GLY A 20 4.54 23.46 -7.00
CA GLY A 20 5.87 23.04 -7.44
C GLY A 20 6.61 22.22 -6.39
N VAL A 21 5.90 21.60 -5.44
CA VAL A 21 6.52 20.66 -4.48
C VAL A 21 7.04 19.47 -5.27
N ARG A 22 8.25 19.00 -4.97
CA ARG A 22 8.84 17.85 -5.65
C ARG A 22 9.20 16.76 -4.64
N PRO A 23 8.27 15.82 -4.34
CA PRO A 23 8.60 14.69 -3.49
C PRO A 23 9.60 13.75 -4.18
N ASP A 24 10.28 12.92 -3.40
CA ASP A 24 11.22 11.92 -3.93
C ASP A 24 10.52 10.68 -4.49
N MET A 25 9.24 10.46 -4.14
CA MET A 25 8.43 9.33 -4.58
C MET A 25 6.93 9.63 -4.40
N VAL A 26 6.09 9.13 -5.30
CA VAL A 26 4.62 9.27 -5.21
C VAL A 26 3.96 7.92 -5.42
N THR A 27 2.99 7.59 -4.57
CA THR A 27 2.13 6.41 -4.69
C THR A 27 0.81 6.68 -3.99
N ASP A 28 -0.19 5.85 -4.27
CA ASP A 28 -1.49 5.89 -3.59
C ASP A 28 -1.86 4.53 -2.99
N GLN A 29 -2.58 4.55 -1.86
CA GLN A 29 -3.13 3.36 -1.21
C GLN A 29 -4.53 3.62 -0.62
N THR A 30 -5.28 4.57 -1.19
CA THR A 30 -6.73 4.66 -0.91
C THR A 30 -7.44 3.37 -1.31
N SER A 31 -8.67 3.16 -0.84
CA SER A 31 -9.47 2.01 -1.26
C SER A 31 -10.15 2.24 -2.62
N ALA A 32 -9.40 2.73 -3.61
CA ALA A 32 -9.90 3.06 -4.96
C ALA A 32 -10.55 1.87 -5.70
N HIS A 33 -10.26 0.63 -5.28
CA HIS A 33 -10.87 -0.58 -5.82
C HIS A 33 -12.37 -0.68 -5.53
N ASP A 34 -12.87 0.05 -4.54
CA ASP A 34 -14.29 0.18 -4.19
C ASP A 34 -14.71 1.65 -4.30
N PRO A 35 -15.15 2.12 -5.47
CA PRO A 35 -15.58 3.51 -5.64
C PRO A 35 -16.81 3.90 -4.83
N LEU A 36 -17.60 2.94 -4.35
CA LEU A 36 -18.81 3.24 -3.57
C LEU A 36 -18.47 3.47 -2.09
N HIS A 37 -17.56 2.66 -1.52
CA HIS A 37 -17.27 2.68 -0.07
C HIS A 37 -15.82 3.02 0.31
N GLY A 38 -14.92 3.16 -0.67
CA GLY A 38 -13.48 3.24 -0.44
C GLY A 38 -12.80 4.56 -0.82
N TYR A 39 -13.50 5.50 -1.46
CA TYR A 39 -12.89 6.74 -1.93
C TYR A 39 -13.83 7.94 -1.77
N LEU A 40 -13.49 8.83 -0.84
CA LEU A 40 -14.24 10.05 -0.56
C LEU A 40 -14.16 11.03 -1.76
N PRO A 41 -15.28 11.38 -2.42
CA PRO A 41 -15.27 12.38 -3.47
C PRO A 41 -14.75 13.74 -2.98
N LYS A 42 -14.00 14.46 -3.81
CA LYS A 42 -13.49 15.81 -3.51
C LYS A 42 -14.65 16.77 -3.22
N GLY A 43 -14.47 17.65 -2.25
CA GLY A 43 -15.49 18.60 -1.79
C GLY A 43 -16.62 18.02 -0.94
N TRP A 44 -16.64 16.71 -0.68
CA TRP A 44 -17.67 16.09 0.19
C TRP A 44 -17.14 15.90 1.62
N SER A 45 -18.03 16.00 2.61
CA SER A 45 -17.73 15.53 3.97
C SER A 45 -17.88 14.00 4.07
N TRP A 46 -17.33 13.41 5.13
CA TRP A 46 -17.49 11.98 5.38
C TRP A 46 -18.96 11.59 5.61
N GLU A 47 -19.70 12.41 6.34
CA GLU A 47 -21.12 12.20 6.63
C GLU A 47 -21.98 12.30 5.36
N GLU A 48 -21.71 13.29 4.51
CA GLU A 48 -22.37 13.43 3.21
C GLU A 48 -22.11 12.21 2.33
N TYR A 49 -20.86 11.73 2.31
CA TYR A 49 -20.46 10.55 1.56
C TYR A 49 -21.21 9.29 2.01
N GLN A 50 -21.32 9.05 3.32
CA GLN A 50 -22.05 7.91 3.85
C GLN A 50 -23.54 7.96 3.47
N GLN A 51 -24.17 9.13 3.60
CA GLN A 51 -25.59 9.29 3.24
C GLN A 51 -25.82 9.10 1.74
N LYS A 52 -24.97 9.69 0.89
CA LYS A 52 -25.10 9.58 -0.56
C LYS A 52 -24.78 8.19 -1.09
N ALA A 53 -23.88 7.45 -0.44
CA ALA A 53 -23.64 6.06 -0.78
C ALA A 53 -24.91 5.18 -0.63
N GLU A 54 -25.82 5.55 0.27
CA GLU A 54 -27.12 4.89 0.42
C GLU A 54 -28.19 5.45 -0.53
N SER A 55 -28.32 6.78 -0.60
CA SER A 55 -29.41 7.42 -1.35
C SER A 55 -29.18 7.50 -2.87
N ASP A 56 -27.92 7.60 -3.30
CA ASP A 56 -27.51 7.67 -4.71
C ASP A 56 -26.16 6.93 -4.94
N PRO A 57 -26.16 5.60 -4.93
CA PRO A 57 -24.94 4.81 -5.08
C PRO A 57 -24.22 5.08 -6.42
N GLN A 58 -24.98 5.24 -7.51
CA GLN A 58 -24.40 5.42 -8.84
C GLN A 58 -23.77 6.82 -9.00
N GLY A 59 -24.44 7.86 -8.50
CA GLY A 59 -23.86 9.20 -8.44
C GLY A 59 -22.61 9.25 -7.56
N THR A 60 -22.61 8.53 -6.44
CA THR A 60 -21.45 8.41 -5.55
C THR A 60 -20.26 7.74 -6.23
N ILE A 61 -20.48 6.60 -6.91
CA ILE A 61 -19.45 5.91 -7.69
C ILE A 61 -18.86 6.83 -8.76
N LEU A 62 -19.71 7.56 -9.49
CA LEU A 62 -19.25 8.47 -10.53
C LEU A 62 -18.44 9.64 -9.96
N ALA A 63 -18.89 10.22 -8.84
CA ALA A 63 -18.19 11.30 -8.15
C ALA A 63 -16.83 10.84 -7.61
N ALA A 64 -16.75 9.63 -7.06
CA ALA A 64 -15.51 9.01 -6.60
C ALA A 64 -14.53 8.80 -7.77
N LYS A 65 -14.98 8.19 -8.88
CA LYS A 65 -14.13 7.97 -10.06
C LYS A 65 -13.61 9.28 -10.66
N ARG A 66 -14.44 10.33 -10.74
CA ARG A 66 -14.01 11.67 -11.18
C ARG A 66 -12.94 12.26 -10.25
N SER A 67 -13.07 12.05 -8.94
CA SER A 67 -12.06 12.49 -7.98
C SER A 67 -10.76 11.68 -8.08
N MET A 68 -10.85 10.37 -8.37
CA MET A 68 -9.68 9.54 -8.69
C MET A 68 -8.99 10.00 -9.98
N ALA A 69 -9.74 10.46 -10.98
CA ALA A 69 -9.17 11.01 -12.20
C ALA A 69 -8.34 12.28 -11.94
N ASP A 70 -8.88 13.24 -11.18
CA ASP A 70 -8.14 14.44 -10.74
C ASP A 70 -6.84 14.05 -9.98
N HIS A 71 -6.93 13.06 -9.10
CA HIS A 71 -5.79 12.54 -8.34
C HIS A 71 -4.74 11.89 -9.25
N VAL A 72 -5.15 11.01 -10.16
CA VAL A 72 -4.24 10.34 -11.11
C VAL A 72 -3.59 11.32 -12.07
N GLN A 73 -4.29 12.36 -12.52
CA GLN A 73 -3.69 13.44 -13.32
C GLN A 73 -2.56 14.15 -12.54
N ALA A 74 -2.72 14.38 -11.24
CA ALA A 74 -1.66 14.95 -10.43
C ALA A 74 -0.49 13.97 -10.23
N MET A 75 -0.75 12.67 -10.09
CA MET A 75 0.30 11.64 -10.06
C MET A 75 1.07 11.58 -11.39
N LEU A 76 0.38 11.72 -12.53
CA LEU A 76 0.98 11.82 -13.86
C LEU A 76 1.86 13.07 -13.98
N ALA A 77 1.40 14.22 -13.48
CA ALA A 77 2.22 15.44 -13.48
C ALA A 77 3.52 15.25 -12.68
N PHE A 78 3.48 14.57 -11.52
CA PHE A 78 4.71 14.22 -10.81
C PHE A 78 5.60 13.24 -11.61
N HIS A 79 4.99 12.27 -12.29
CA HIS A 79 5.70 11.34 -13.14
C HIS A 79 6.45 12.06 -14.27
N GLU A 80 5.81 13.02 -14.94
CA GLU A 80 6.40 13.87 -15.97
C GLU A 80 7.55 14.74 -15.44
N MET A 81 7.50 15.14 -14.18
CA MET A 81 8.60 15.83 -13.47
C MET A 81 9.79 14.89 -13.10
N GLY A 82 9.75 13.64 -13.54
CA GLY A 82 10.77 12.63 -13.25
C GLY A 82 10.74 12.14 -11.80
N VAL A 83 9.62 12.33 -11.09
CA VAL A 83 9.43 11.71 -9.78
C VAL A 83 9.09 10.24 -9.97
N PRO A 84 9.73 9.30 -9.25
CA PRO A 84 9.30 7.91 -9.19
C PRO A 84 7.84 7.81 -8.70
N THR A 85 6.93 7.59 -9.64
CA THR A 85 5.50 7.43 -9.41
C THR A 85 5.10 6.00 -9.73
N PHE A 86 4.32 5.36 -8.86
CA PHE A 86 3.78 4.03 -9.13
C PHE A 86 2.42 3.80 -8.47
N ASP A 87 1.71 2.83 -9.01
CA ASP A 87 0.46 2.31 -8.45
C ASP A 87 0.73 1.17 -7.47
N TYR A 88 0.12 1.25 -6.27
CA TYR A 88 0.29 0.27 -5.20
C TYR A 88 -0.85 -0.75 -5.11
N GLY A 89 -1.41 -1.13 -6.26
CA GLY A 89 -2.32 -2.27 -6.34
C GLY A 89 -3.73 -2.02 -5.82
N ASN A 90 -4.20 -0.78 -5.83
CA ASN A 90 -5.58 -0.42 -5.46
C ASN A 90 -6.48 -0.11 -6.68
N ASN A 91 -5.98 -0.30 -7.90
CA ASN A 91 -6.71 -0.13 -9.15
C ASN A 91 -7.09 1.33 -9.50
N ILE A 92 -6.49 2.34 -8.87
CA ILE A 92 -6.84 3.75 -9.10
C ILE A 92 -6.65 4.19 -10.57
N ARG A 93 -5.62 3.67 -11.25
CA ARG A 93 -5.37 3.97 -12.67
C ARG A 93 -6.52 3.51 -13.57
N GLN A 94 -7.07 2.32 -13.31
CA GLN A 94 -8.21 1.80 -14.05
C GLN A 94 -9.45 2.68 -13.83
N MET A 95 -9.72 3.07 -12.58
CA MET A 95 -10.85 3.94 -12.26
C MET A 95 -10.76 5.30 -12.96
N ALA A 96 -9.55 5.88 -13.03
CA ALA A 96 -9.31 7.13 -13.76
C ALA A 96 -9.45 6.96 -15.29
N GLN A 97 -8.95 5.86 -15.85
CA GLN A 97 -9.08 5.58 -17.28
C GLN A 97 -10.53 5.46 -17.73
N GLU A 98 -11.38 4.79 -16.94
CA GLU A 98 -12.81 4.61 -17.21
C GLU A 98 -13.60 5.92 -17.32
N VAL A 99 -13.08 7.01 -16.77
CA VAL A 99 -13.69 8.35 -16.83
C VAL A 99 -12.88 9.36 -17.65
N GLY A 100 -11.93 8.89 -18.46
CA GLY A 100 -11.32 9.69 -19.53
C GLY A 100 -9.85 10.05 -19.37
N VAL A 101 -9.14 9.55 -18.36
CA VAL A 101 -7.67 9.72 -18.28
C VAL A 101 -7.00 8.66 -19.15
N SER A 102 -6.87 8.94 -20.45
CA SER A 102 -6.38 7.99 -21.45
C SER A 102 -4.97 7.43 -21.15
N ASN A 103 -4.13 8.26 -20.52
CA ASN A 103 -2.75 7.95 -20.19
C ASN A 103 -2.54 7.57 -18.71
N ALA A 104 -3.61 7.15 -18.01
CA ALA A 104 -3.55 6.76 -16.60
C ALA A 104 -2.52 5.64 -16.29
N PHE A 105 -2.10 4.87 -17.30
CA PHE A 105 -1.16 3.77 -17.16
C PHE A 105 0.31 4.12 -17.50
N ASP A 106 0.62 5.40 -17.74
CA ASP A 106 1.99 5.83 -18.06
C ASP A 106 2.96 5.56 -16.89
N PHE A 107 2.48 5.61 -15.64
CA PHE A 107 3.25 5.14 -14.49
C PHE A 107 2.97 3.66 -14.16
N PRO A 108 3.99 2.87 -13.80
CA PRO A 108 3.88 1.44 -13.64
C PRO A 108 3.19 1.03 -12.33
N GLY A 109 2.77 -0.24 -12.26
CA GLY A 109 2.41 -0.87 -10.99
C GLY A 109 3.64 -1.30 -10.20
N PHE A 110 3.54 -1.37 -8.88
CA PHE A 110 4.67 -1.74 -8.01
C PHE A 110 5.22 -3.15 -8.26
N VAL A 111 4.37 -4.10 -8.70
CA VAL A 111 4.82 -5.46 -9.01
C VAL A 111 5.79 -5.50 -10.19
N PRO A 112 5.42 -5.05 -11.41
CA PRO A 112 6.37 -5.02 -12.52
C PRO A 112 7.58 -4.12 -12.24
N ALA A 113 7.41 -3.02 -11.51
CA ALA A 113 8.49 -2.07 -11.24
C ALA A 113 9.53 -2.57 -10.21
N TYR A 114 9.09 -3.21 -9.13
CA TYR A 114 9.97 -3.48 -7.97
C TYR A 114 9.93 -4.93 -7.46
N ILE A 115 8.76 -5.58 -7.48
CA ILE A 115 8.56 -6.84 -6.73
C ILE A 115 8.75 -8.09 -7.59
N ARG A 116 8.52 -8.02 -8.91
CA ARG A 116 8.62 -9.18 -9.82
C ARG A 116 9.93 -9.97 -9.69
N PRO A 117 11.13 -9.35 -9.56
CA PRO A 117 12.38 -10.09 -9.36
C PRO A 117 12.43 -10.92 -8.05
N LEU A 118 11.65 -10.54 -7.04
CA LEU A 118 11.50 -11.31 -5.81
C LEU A 118 10.61 -12.54 -6.05
N PHE A 119 9.45 -12.33 -6.70
CA PHE A 119 8.53 -13.43 -7.03
C PHE A 119 9.18 -14.49 -7.93
N CYS A 120 10.02 -14.10 -8.89
CA CYS A 120 10.76 -15.06 -9.72
C CYS A 120 11.71 -15.97 -8.92
N ARG A 121 12.10 -15.57 -7.71
CA ARG A 121 12.88 -16.38 -6.76
C ARG A 121 12.01 -17.08 -5.72
N GLY A 122 10.69 -17.04 -5.90
CA GLY A 122 9.71 -17.56 -4.96
C GLY A 122 9.63 -16.78 -3.64
N ILE A 123 10.20 -15.57 -3.60
CA ILE A 123 10.19 -14.68 -2.44
C ILE A 123 8.89 -13.90 -2.45
N GLY A 124 8.06 -14.10 -1.42
CA GLY A 124 6.78 -13.41 -1.25
C GLY A 124 6.53 -13.07 0.22
N PRO A 125 5.37 -12.46 0.53
CA PRO A 125 4.99 -12.12 1.90
C PRO A 125 4.65 -13.40 2.67
N PHE A 126 5.65 -13.98 3.33
CA PHE A 126 5.47 -15.15 4.19
C PHE A 126 5.13 -14.69 5.61
N ARG A 127 4.21 -15.40 6.26
CA ARG A 127 3.73 -15.08 7.61
C ARG A 127 3.42 -16.34 8.39
N TRP A 128 3.64 -16.27 9.70
CA TRP A 128 3.18 -17.25 10.68
C TRP A 128 2.54 -16.54 11.89
N VAL A 129 1.86 -17.31 12.74
CA VAL A 129 1.12 -16.82 13.92
C VAL A 129 1.39 -17.74 15.10
N ALA A 130 1.60 -17.15 16.28
CA ALA A 130 1.66 -17.90 17.54
C ALA A 130 0.23 -18.08 18.09
N LEU A 131 -0.32 -19.29 17.94
CA LEU A 131 -1.68 -19.61 18.43
C LEU A 131 -1.80 -19.57 19.96
N SER A 132 -0.69 -19.67 20.68
CA SER A 132 -0.61 -19.49 22.13
C SER A 132 -1.02 -18.08 22.59
N GLY A 133 -0.90 -17.09 21.70
CA GLY A 133 -1.06 -15.68 22.05
C GLY A 133 0.14 -15.06 22.77
N ASP A 134 1.17 -15.85 23.10
CA ASP A 134 2.38 -15.37 23.79
C ASP A 134 3.37 -14.73 22.79
N PRO A 135 3.70 -13.42 22.93
CA PRO A 135 4.72 -12.76 22.11
C PRO A 135 6.09 -13.44 22.14
N GLN A 136 6.43 -14.17 23.20
CA GLN A 136 7.71 -14.85 23.30
C GLN A 136 7.86 -15.95 22.25
N ASP A 137 6.78 -16.57 21.79
CA ASP A 137 6.84 -17.56 20.72
C ASP A 137 7.22 -16.94 19.37
N ILE A 138 6.84 -15.68 19.14
CA ILE A 138 7.31 -14.92 17.99
C ILE A 138 8.81 -14.64 18.11
N TYR A 139 9.30 -14.21 19.27
CA TYR A 139 10.74 -13.95 19.44
C TYR A 139 11.61 -15.21 19.31
N LYS A 140 11.11 -16.37 19.77
CA LYS A 140 11.78 -17.66 19.55
C LYS A 140 11.84 -18.02 18.07
N THR A 141 10.75 -17.81 17.34
CA THR A 141 10.72 -18.08 15.89
C THR A 141 11.61 -17.10 15.12
N ASP A 142 11.70 -15.82 15.51
CA ASP A 142 12.66 -14.87 14.93
C ASP A 142 14.12 -15.31 15.10
N ALA A 143 14.50 -15.69 16.33
CA ALA A 143 15.82 -16.23 16.60
C ALA A 143 16.09 -17.47 15.75
N LYS A 144 15.11 -18.35 15.62
CA LYS A 144 15.24 -19.57 14.81
C LYS A 144 15.42 -19.27 13.33
N VAL A 145 14.70 -18.29 12.79
CA VAL A 145 14.85 -17.86 11.39
C VAL A 145 16.28 -17.34 11.15
N LYS A 146 16.84 -16.54 12.07
CA LYS A 146 18.23 -16.07 11.97
C LYS A 146 19.25 -17.20 12.03
N GLU A 147 19.01 -18.22 12.85
CA GLU A 147 19.88 -19.42 12.92
C GLU A 147 19.89 -20.21 11.60
N ILE A 148 18.73 -20.32 10.93
CA ILE A 148 18.57 -21.11 9.71
C ILE A 148 19.09 -20.35 8.49
N ILE A 149 18.87 -19.04 8.44
CA ILE A 149 19.21 -18.16 7.31
C ILE A 149 20.28 -17.16 7.78
N LYS A 150 21.50 -17.65 7.96
CA LYS A 150 22.58 -16.87 8.61
C LYS A 150 23.12 -15.71 7.77
N ASP A 151 23.14 -15.87 6.46
CA ASP A 151 23.88 -14.97 5.56
C ASP A 151 23.01 -13.85 4.95
N ASP A 152 21.74 -13.74 5.36
CA ASP A 152 20.82 -12.69 4.89
C ASP A 152 20.75 -11.54 5.89
N GLN A 153 21.70 -10.61 5.79
CA GLN A 153 21.76 -9.42 6.64
C GLN A 153 20.50 -8.56 6.54
N HIS A 154 19.88 -8.50 5.36
CA HIS A 154 18.66 -7.72 5.16
C HIS A 154 17.49 -8.35 5.93
N LEU A 155 17.35 -9.67 5.88
CA LEU A 155 16.37 -10.41 6.68
C LEU A 155 16.62 -10.20 8.18
N HIS A 156 17.86 -10.30 8.65
CA HIS A 156 18.16 -10.13 10.07
C HIS A 156 17.80 -8.73 10.56
N HIS A 157 18.18 -7.71 9.80
CA HIS A 157 17.82 -6.32 10.08
C HIS A 157 16.30 -6.11 10.06
N TRP A 158 15.58 -6.75 9.13
CA TRP A 158 14.13 -6.71 9.09
C TRP A 158 13.49 -7.29 10.36
N LEU A 159 13.98 -8.43 10.85
CA LEU A 159 13.50 -9.05 12.09
C LEU A 159 13.75 -8.14 13.31
N ASP A 160 14.93 -7.52 13.39
CA ASP A 160 15.26 -6.58 14.48
C ASP A 160 14.35 -5.35 14.45
N MET A 161 14.19 -4.75 13.27
CA MET A 161 13.31 -3.61 13.07
C MET A 161 11.85 -3.95 13.35
N ALA A 162 11.39 -5.14 12.97
CA ALA A 162 10.03 -5.60 13.26
C ALA A 162 9.80 -5.67 14.78
N ARG A 163 10.73 -6.25 15.53
CA ARG A 163 10.66 -6.32 16.99
C ARG A 163 10.63 -4.95 17.66
N GLU A 164 11.43 -3.99 17.16
CA GLU A 164 11.52 -2.66 17.75
C GLU A 164 10.36 -1.74 17.39
N ARG A 165 9.79 -1.89 16.18
CA ARG A 165 8.88 -0.90 15.60
C ARG A 165 7.46 -1.39 15.32
N ILE A 166 7.21 -2.70 15.38
CA ILE A 166 5.89 -3.28 15.10
C ILE A 166 5.29 -3.80 16.40
N SER A 167 4.25 -3.12 16.88
CA SER A 167 3.45 -3.62 18.00
C SER A 167 2.53 -4.75 17.55
N PHE A 168 2.44 -5.80 18.36
CA PHE A 168 1.45 -6.86 18.16
C PHE A 168 0.02 -6.30 18.27
N ARG A 169 -0.90 -6.76 17.40
CA ARG A 169 -2.33 -6.41 17.41
C ARG A 169 -3.20 -7.68 17.49
N GLY A 170 -4.13 -7.76 18.45
CA GLY A 170 -5.06 -8.89 18.65
C GLY A 170 -4.78 -9.74 19.90
N THR A 171 -5.67 -10.68 20.26
CA THR A 171 -5.50 -11.66 21.36
C THR A 171 -4.57 -12.82 21.01
N ALA A 172 -4.29 -13.01 19.72
CA ALA A 172 -3.22 -13.85 19.22
C ALA A 172 -2.08 -12.95 18.77
N GLY A 173 -0.91 -13.04 19.41
CA GLY A 173 0.31 -12.31 19.04
C GLY A 173 0.56 -12.39 17.52
N ALA A 174 0.48 -11.24 16.87
CA ALA A 174 0.28 -11.14 15.44
C ALA A 174 1.57 -11.13 14.59
N TYR A 175 1.49 -11.88 13.48
CA TYR A 175 2.13 -11.73 12.18
C TYR A 175 3.54 -11.13 12.12
N LEU A 176 4.54 -11.99 11.87
CA LEU A 176 5.77 -11.54 11.24
C LEU A 176 5.66 -11.66 9.72
N LEU A 177 5.95 -10.57 9.01
CA LEU A 177 5.88 -10.50 7.55
C LEU A 177 7.29 -10.61 6.99
N GLY A 178 7.83 -11.82 6.95
CA GLY A 178 9.13 -12.09 6.34
C GLY A 178 9.02 -12.18 4.82
N ARG A 179 10.04 -11.71 4.10
CA ARG A 179 10.23 -12.07 2.69
C ARG A 179 11.11 -13.32 2.63
N SER A 180 10.51 -14.49 2.41
CA SER A 180 11.26 -15.75 2.32
C SER A 180 11.06 -16.42 0.96
N GLY A 181 12.16 -16.90 0.37
CA GLY A 181 12.15 -17.69 -0.87
C GLY A 181 11.73 -19.15 -0.64
N VAL A 182 11.49 -19.90 -1.71
CA VAL A 182 11.00 -21.30 -1.64
C VAL A 182 11.90 -22.22 -0.81
N ALA A 183 13.23 -22.06 -0.93
CA ALA A 183 14.21 -22.83 -0.15
C ALA A 183 14.25 -22.43 1.34
N ALA A 184 13.93 -21.18 1.66
CA ALA A 184 13.84 -20.71 3.04
C ALA A 184 12.55 -21.22 3.71
N LYS A 185 11.43 -21.24 2.99
CA LYS A 185 10.13 -21.76 3.48
C LYS A 185 10.18 -23.23 3.88
N THR A 186 10.88 -24.07 3.10
CA THR A 186 11.04 -25.49 3.41
C THR A 186 11.97 -25.75 4.59
N ARG A 187 12.99 -24.90 4.79
CA ARG A 187 13.94 -25.03 5.90
C ARG A 187 13.40 -24.46 7.21
N SER A 188 12.52 -23.47 7.17
CA SER A 188 11.97 -22.86 8.39
C SER A 188 10.98 -23.77 9.12
N GLY A 189 10.26 -24.65 8.42
CA GLY A 189 9.36 -25.63 9.05
C GLY A 189 8.24 -25.02 9.91
N VAL A 190 8.01 -23.71 9.77
CA VAL A 190 6.91 -22.94 10.38
C VAL A 190 5.73 -22.91 9.42
#